data_AF-A0A9D7TWL9-F1
#
_entry.id   AF-A0A9D7TWL9-F1
#
_cell.length_a   1.000
_cell.length_b   1.000
_cell.length_c   1.000
_cell.angle_alpha   90.00
_cell.angle_beta   90.00
_cell.angle_gamma   90.00
#
_symmetry.space_group_name_H-M   'P 1'
#
loop_
_entity.id
_entity.type
_entity.pdbx_description
1 polymer ?
#
loop_
_entity_poly.entity_id
_entity_poly.type
_entity_poly.pdbx_seq_one_letter_code
_entity_poly.pdbx_strand_id
1 'polypeptide(L)'
;MYNAYIQNILTKNPEKYNDRGSFFKDKQLNIGGKLFSFADIEHGILRHSQHELFLGYITRPFPDNTEKMLRVKKRNWHIHFALNCGAKSCPPVAIYDESRIDEQLGAGAKKYLTAFTSYRKEENTAYVTSLFSWFRGDFNGIKGIKEILLKFHLIPDTSVRLKTSEYDWTLDLGNFVDL
;
A
#
# COMPACT_ATOMS: atom_id res chain seq x y z
N MET A 1 9.83 -3.34 9.52
CA MET A 1 9.16 -4.27 10.46
C MET A 1 7.89 -4.91 9.86
N TYR A 2 6.91 -4.13 9.39
CA TYR A 2 5.63 -4.67 8.85
C TYR A 2 5.82 -5.82 7.84
N ASN A 3 6.50 -5.58 6.72
CA ASN A 3 6.71 -6.60 5.68
C ASN A 3 7.46 -7.83 6.23
N ALA A 4 8.46 -7.62 7.08
CA ALA A 4 9.24 -8.72 7.68
C ALA A 4 8.38 -9.63 8.56
N TYR A 5 7.46 -9.07 9.36
CA TYR A 5 6.53 -9.87 10.15
C TYR A 5 5.57 -10.68 9.28
N ILE A 6 5.04 -10.10 8.20
CA ILE A 6 4.17 -10.82 7.26
C ILE A 6 4.93 -12.00 6.64
N GLN A 7 6.12 -11.73 6.09
CA GLN A 7 6.95 -12.76 5.47
C GLN A 7 7.28 -13.87 6.47
N ASN A 8 7.71 -13.54 7.70
CA ASN A 8 8.02 -14.54 8.72
C ASN A 8 6.80 -15.34 9.21
N ILE A 9 5.65 -14.70 9.45
CA ILE A 9 4.45 -15.40 9.95
C ILE A 9 3.88 -16.31 8.86
N LEU A 10 3.75 -15.82 7.62
CA LEU A 10 3.18 -16.60 6.51
C LEU A 10 4.13 -17.67 5.98
N THR A 11 5.45 -17.50 6.12
CA THR A 11 6.42 -18.59 5.84
C THR A 11 6.23 -19.75 6.82
N LYS A 12 5.93 -19.47 8.09
CA LYS A 12 5.76 -20.50 9.13
C LYS A 12 4.35 -21.10 9.15
N ASN A 13 3.35 -20.29 8.82
CA ASN A 13 1.92 -20.62 8.95
C ASN A 13 1.16 -20.08 7.72
N PRO A 14 1.37 -20.64 6.52
CA PRO A 14 0.76 -20.15 5.29
C PRO A 14 -0.77 -20.22 5.31
N GLU A 15 -1.35 -21.15 6.06
CA GLU A 15 -2.80 -21.33 6.22
C GLU A 15 -3.51 -20.12 6.85
N LYS A 16 -2.78 -19.29 7.62
CA LYS A 16 -3.32 -18.03 8.15
C LYS A 16 -3.72 -17.06 7.04
N TYR A 17 -3.14 -17.20 5.85
CA TYR A 17 -3.52 -16.39 4.70
C TYR A 17 -4.89 -16.76 4.12
N ASN A 18 -5.48 -17.91 4.49
CA ASN A 18 -6.83 -18.26 4.07
C ASN A 18 -7.89 -17.34 4.71
N ASP A 19 -7.65 -16.91 5.96
CA ASP A 19 -8.44 -15.89 6.65
C ASP A 19 -7.66 -14.59 6.79
N ARG A 20 -7.53 -13.86 5.67
CA ARG A 20 -6.88 -12.55 5.62
C ARG A 20 -7.53 -11.56 6.59
N GLY A 21 -8.85 -11.61 6.76
CA GLY A 21 -9.57 -10.69 7.61
C GLY A 21 -9.03 -10.73 9.04
N SER A 22 -9.03 -11.92 9.63
CA SER A 22 -8.46 -12.14 10.97
C SER A 22 -6.95 -11.92 10.97
N PHE A 23 -6.23 -12.43 9.97
CA PHE A 23 -4.77 -12.25 9.89
C PHE A 23 -4.33 -10.78 9.94
N PHE A 24 -5.00 -9.86 9.24
CA PHE A 24 -4.62 -8.44 9.28
C PHE A 24 -5.15 -7.69 10.51
N LYS A 25 -6.25 -8.16 11.13
CA LYS A 25 -6.93 -7.47 12.24
C LYS A 25 -6.51 -7.95 13.63
N ASP A 26 -6.03 -9.17 13.76
CA ASP A 26 -5.63 -9.74 15.04
C ASP A 26 -4.35 -9.10 15.59
N LYS A 27 -4.36 -8.84 16.90
CA LYS A 27 -3.26 -8.24 17.66
C LYS A 27 -2.15 -9.27 17.90
N GLN A 28 -1.32 -9.49 16.89
CA GLN A 28 -0.30 -10.56 16.90
C GLN A 28 1.15 -10.06 16.87
N LEU A 29 1.37 -8.74 16.83
CA LEU A 29 2.69 -8.13 16.75
C LEU A 29 3.05 -7.49 18.08
N ASN A 30 3.99 -8.09 18.82
CA ASN A 30 4.52 -7.48 20.04
C ASN A 30 5.68 -6.55 19.69
N ILE A 31 5.47 -5.23 19.82
CA ILE A 31 6.46 -4.20 19.58
C ILE A 31 6.59 -3.36 20.85
N GLY A 32 7.74 -3.47 21.53
CA GLY A 32 8.00 -2.71 22.76
C GLY A 32 7.02 -3.02 23.91
N GLY A 33 6.50 -4.25 24.00
CA GLY A 33 5.58 -4.67 25.05
C GLY A 33 4.10 -4.35 24.78
N LYS A 34 3.79 -3.72 23.63
CA LYS A 34 2.41 -3.47 23.19
C LYS A 34 2.08 -4.33 21.98
N LEU A 35 0.86 -4.87 21.97
CA LEU A 35 0.34 -5.65 20.86
C LEU A 35 -0.30 -4.75 19.79
N PHE A 36 0.10 -4.99 18.55
CA PHE A 36 -0.42 -4.35 17.34
C PHE A 36 -0.92 -5.40 16.35
N SER A 37 -1.88 -5.01 15.52
CA SER A 37 -2.24 -5.73 14.30
C SER A 37 -1.58 -5.05 13.09
N PHE A 38 -1.58 -5.73 11.94
CA PHE A 38 -1.15 -5.11 10.69
C PHE A 38 -2.06 -3.92 10.33
N ALA A 39 -3.37 -4.04 10.54
CA ALA A 39 -4.32 -2.96 10.31
C ALA A 39 -4.05 -1.72 11.20
N ASP A 40 -3.57 -1.89 12.44
CA ASP A 40 -3.18 -0.75 13.28
C ASP A 40 -1.99 0.01 12.68
N ILE A 41 -0.96 -0.73 12.25
CA ILE A 41 0.26 -0.13 11.69
C ILE A 41 -0.08 0.57 10.37
N GLU A 42 -0.79 -0.11 9.48
CA GLU A 42 -1.10 0.44 8.17
C GLU A 42 -2.09 1.61 8.26
N HIS A 43 -3.26 1.39 8.86
CA HIS A 43 -4.33 2.38 8.82
C HIS A 43 -4.23 3.42 9.93
N GLY A 44 -3.80 3.03 11.13
CA GLY A 44 -3.62 3.92 12.26
C GLY A 44 -2.35 4.76 12.15
N ILE A 45 -1.20 4.09 12.00
CA ILE A 45 0.12 4.74 12.07
C ILE A 45 0.51 5.36 10.72
N LEU A 46 0.61 4.55 9.66
CA LEU A 46 1.18 4.98 8.37
C LEU A 46 0.20 5.82 7.54
N ARG A 47 -1.08 5.49 7.58
CA ARG A 47 -2.12 6.24 6.87
C ARG A 47 -2.71 7.39 7.68
N HIS A 48 -2.17 7.73 8.85
CA HIS A 48 -2.63 8.83 9.70
C HIS A 48 -4.11 8.66 10.13
N SER A 49 -4.39 7.61 10.91
CA SER A 49 -5.71 7.34 11.50
C SER A 49 -6.83 7.16 10.49
N GLN A 50 -6.55 6.59 9.31
CA GLN A 50 -7.57 6.36 8.30
C GLN A 50 -8.51 5.23 8.68
N HIS A 51 -9.76 5.37 8.27
CA HIS A 51 -10.74 4.31 8.37
C HIS A 51 -10.56 3.33 7.20
N GLU A 52 -10.62 2.03 7.50
CA GLU A 52 -10.35 0.98 6.51
C GLU A 52 -11.41 0.94 5.39
N LEU A 53 -12.69 1.17 5.73
CA LEU A 53 -13.82 1.01 4.80
C LEU A 53 -14.12 2.24 3.93
N PHE A 54 -13.54 3.41 4.20
CA PHE A 54 -13.93 4.67 3.54
C PHE A 54 -12.96 5.11 2.46
N LEU A 55 -12.29 4.17 1.80
CA LEU A 55 -11.39 4.39 0.66
C LEU A 55 -10.26 5.42 0.89
N GLY A 56 -9.95 5.77 2.14
CA GLY A 56 -8.99 6.83 2.49
C GLY A 56 -9.55 8.27 2.54
N TYR A 57 -10.88 8.43 2.53
CA TYR A 57 -11.54 9.74 2.65
C TYR A 57 -11.88 10.14 4.08
N ILE A 58 -11.99 9.19 5.01
CA ILE A 58 -12.47 9.44 6.37
C ILE A 58 -11.43 8.95 7.38
N THR A 59 -11.05 9.84 8.31
CA THR A 59 -10.27 9.49 9.50
C THR A 59 -11.16 8.95 10.61
N ARG A 60 -10.63 8.04 11.43
CA ARG A 60 -11.29 7.57 12.64
C ARG A 60 -11.47 8.74 13.62
N PRO A 61 -12.66 8.95 14.21
CA PRO A 61 -12.93 10.14 15.02
C PRO A 61 -12.20 10.16 16.36
N PHE A 62 -11.79 8.99 16.90
CA PHE A 62 -11.17 8.90 18.22
C PHE A 62 -10.00 7.89 18.25
N PRO A 63 -8.85 8.20 17.63
CA PRO A 63 -7.68 7.34 17.76
C PRO A 63 -7.13 7.40 19.19
N ASP A 64 -6.58 6.28 19.66
CA ASP A 64 -5.99 6.19 20.99
C ASP A 64 -4.70 7.03 21.11
N ASN A 65 -4.22 7.24 22.34
CA ASN A 65 -3.03 8.07 22.58
C ASN A 65 -1.76 7.49 21.96
N THR A 66 -1.65 6.17 21.88
CA THR A 66 -0.48 5.53 21.28
C THR A 66 -0.47 5.72 19.77
N GLU A 67 -1.60 5.55 19.10
CA GLU A 67 -1.74 5.81 17.67
C GLU A 67 -1.43 7.28 17.38
N LYS A 68 -1.98 8.21 18.16
CA LYS A 68 -1.67 9.65 18.02
C LYS A 68 -0.17 9.96 18.18
N MET A 69 0.51 9.26 19.08
CA MET A 69 1.94 9.43 19.34
C MET A 69 2.81 8.84 18.22
N LEU A 70 2.43 7.68 17.67
CA LEU A 70 3.24 6.95 16.69
C LEU A 70 2.94 7.32 15.24
N ARG A 71 1.72 7.79 14.93
CA ARG A 71 1.30 8.06 13.55
C ARG A 71 2.16 9.12 12.88
N VAL A 72 2.30 8.98 11.56
CA VAL A 72 3.03 9.94 10.74
C VAL A 72 2.38 11.32 10.79
N LYS A 73 3.17 12.40 10.69
CA LYS A 73 2.64 13.78 10.65
C LYS A 73 1.85 14.08 9.37
N LYS A 74 2.30 13.52 8.24
CA LYS A 74 1.70 13.71 6.92
C LYS A 74 1.58 12.36 6.23
N ARG A 75 0.44 12.10 5.59
CA ARG A 75 0.23 10.92 4.76
C ARG A 75 1.18 10.94 3.56
N ASN A 76 1.82 9.82 3.29
CA ASN A 76 2.66 9.61 2.12
C ASN A 76 2.06 8.48 1.28
N TRP A 77 1.55 8.79 0.09
CA TRP A 77 0.89 7.79 -0.76
C TRP A 77 1.84 6.71 -1.28
N HIS A 78 3.16 6.97 -1.30
CA HIS A 78 4.15 6.00 -1.76
C HIS A 78 4.14 4.70 -0.90
N ILE A 79 3.66 4.76 0.35
CA ILE A 79 3.56 3.57 1.23
C ILE A 79 2.70 2.45 0.62
N HIS A 80 1.69 2.80 -0.20
CA HIS A 80 0.82 1.83 -0.86
C HIS A 80 1.57 0.96 -1.87
N PHE A 81 2.76 1.41 -2.29
CA PHE A 81 3.66 0.69 -3.18
C PHE A 81 4.88 0.10 -2.46
N ALA A 82 4.88 0.15 -1.12
CA ALA A 82 5.95 -0.34 -0.27
C ALA A 82 5.49 -1.44 0.71
N LEU A 83 4.20 -1.44 1.08
CA LEU A 83 3.61 -2.45 1.95
C LEU A 83 3.27 -3.70 1.16
N ASN A 84 3.84 -4.83 1.59
CA ASN A 84 3.60 -6.13 1.00
C ASN A 84 2.67 -6.95 1.90
N CYS A 85 1.51 -7.32 1.34
CA CYS A 85 0.46 -8.08 1.99
C CYS A 85 0.60 -9.61 1.83
N GLY A 86 1.65 -10.11 1.17
CA GLY A 86 1.84 -11.52 0.84
C GLY A 86 1.07 -12.02 -0.37
N ALA A 87 0.33 -11.18 -1.09
CA ALA A 87 -0.27 -11.54 -2.37
C ALA A 87 0.71 -11.34 -3.54
N LYS A 88 0.51 -12.10 -4.63
CA LYS A 88 1.26 -12.00 -5.88
C LYS A 88 1.19 -10.62 -6.54
N SER A 89 0.04 -9.94 -6.43
CA SER A 89 -0.10 -8.57 -6.92
C SER A 89 0.38 -7.51 -5.92
N CYS A 90 0.93 -7.88 -4.75
CA CYS A 90 1.47 -6.90 -3.81
C CYS A 90 2.82 -6.35 -4.32
N PRO A 91 3.18 -5.11 -3.94
CA PRO A 91 4.48 -4.53 -4.26
C PRO A 91 5.65 -5.36 -3.70
N PRO A 92 6.80 -5.39 -4.37
CA PRO A 92 7.98 -6.10 -3.88
C PRO A 92 8.50 -5.49 -2.56
N VAL A 93 9.10 -6.33 -1.72
CA VAL A 93 9.68 -5.95 -0.43
C VAL A 93 11.08 -5.40 -0.64
N ALA A 94 11.34 -4.19 -0.15
CA ALA A 94 12.68 -3.60 -0.13
C ALA A 94 13.17 -3.35 1.31
N ILE A 95 14.49 -3.20 1.45
CA ILE A 95 15.13 -2.72 2.67
C ILE A 95 15.28 -1.20 2.56
N TYR A 96 14.76 -0.49 3.55
CA TYR A 96 14.75 0.96 3.56
C TYR A 96 15.78 1.52 4.53
N ASP A 97 16.45 2.59 4.12
CA ASP A 97 17.33 3.41 4.94
C ASP A 97 16.58 4.66 5.39
N GLU A 98 16.68 5.00 6.68
CA GLU A 98 16.02 6.19 7.24
C GLU A 98 16.41 7.48 6.52
N SER A 99 17.70 7.64 6.20
CA SER A 99 18.23 8.85 5.56
C SER A 99 17.77 9.01 4.11
N ARG A 100 17.32 7.93 3.46
CA ARG A 100 16.89 7.89 2.06
C ARG A 100 15.44 7.43 1.88
N ILE A 101 14.65 7.42 2.95
CA ILE A 101 13.32 6.79 2.94
C ILE A 101 12.40 7.37 1.86
N ASP A 102 12.38 8.70 1.69
CA ASP A 102 11.53 9.36 0.70
C ASP A 102 11.95 9.05 -0.74
N GLU A 103 13.26 8.98 -0.99
CA GLU A 103 13.83 8.61 -2.28
C GLU A 103 13.45 7.17 -2.63
N GLN A 104 13.69 6.23 -1.71
CA GLN A 104 13.44 4.82 -1.93
C GLN A 104 11.94 4.52 -2.09
N LEU A 105 11.08 5.14 -1.27
CA LEU A 105 9.62 5.03 -1.45
C LEU A 105 9.19 5.57 -2.82
N GLY A 106 9.78 6.69 -3.27
CA GLY A 106 9.55 7.24 -4.61
C GLY A 106 9.98 6.29 -5.73
N ALA A 107 11.19 5.73 -5.61
CA ALA A 107 11.75 4.78 -6.58
C ALA A 107 10.91 3.49 -6.66
N GLY A 108 10.53 2.93 -5.51
CA GLY A 108 9.67 1.76 -5.41
C GLY A 108 8.30 1.98 -6.06
N ALA A 109 7.67 3.13 -5.77
CA ALA A 109 6.40 3.49 -6.40
C ALA A 109 6.50 3.65 -7.91
N LYS A 110 7.54 4.34 -8.41
CA LYS A 110 7.77 4.50 -9.85
C LYS A 110 7.96 3.14 -10.51
N LYS A 111 8.80 2.28 -9.93
CA LYS A 111 9.09 0.93 -10.45
C LYS A 111 7.83 0.07 -10.51
N TYR A 112 7.07 0.03 -9.42
CA TYR A 112 5.81 -0.71 -9.35
C TYR A 112 4.78 -0.18 -10.36
N LEU A 113 4.53 1.14 -10.38
CA LEU A 113 3.54 1.71 -11.30
C LEU A 113 3.91 1.53 -12.76
N THR A 114 5.21 1.58 -13.10
CA THR A 114 5.68 1.32 -14.47
C THR A 114 5.42 -0.14 -14.87
N ALA A 115 5.59 -1.09 -13.97
CA ALA A 115 5.36 -2.51 -14.24
C ALA A 115 3.87 -2.87 -14.33
N PHE A 116 3.02 -2.23 -13.51
CA PHE A 116 1.60 -2.61 -13.34
C PHE A 116 0.62 -1.63 -13.99
N THR A 117 1.11 -0.62 -14.72
CA THR A 117 0.26 0.28 -15.52
C THR A 117 0.47 0.01 -17.00
N SER A 118 -0.62 -0.16 -17.74
CA SER A 118 -0.57 -0.22 -19.20
C SER A 118 -1.53 0.80 -19.81
N TYR A 119 -1.04 1.60 -20.75
CA TYR A 119 -1.86 2.54 -21.51
C TYR A 119 -2.16 1.97 -22.89
N ARG A 120 -3.45 1.86 -23.23
CA ARG A 120 -3.93 1.48 -24.57
C ARG A 120 -4.41 2.72 -25.29
N LYS A 121 -3.68 3.11 -26.33
CA LYS A 121 -3.91 4.35 -27.08
C LYS A 121 -5.22 4.29 -27.86
N GLU A 122 -5.55 3.14 -28.42
CA GLU A 122 -6.74 2.88 -29.23
C GLU A 122 -8.03 3.12 -28.42
N GLU A 123 -7.99 2.80 -27.13
CA GLU A 123 -9.10 2.98 -26.20
C GLU A 123 -9.01 4.29 -25.40
N ASN A 124 -7.92 5.06 -25.55
CA ASN A 124 -7.54 6.14 -24.65
C ASN A 124 -7.73 5.78 -23.15
N THR A 125 -7.26 4.58 -22.77
CA THR A 125 -7.53 3.98 -21.44
C THR A 125 -6.25 3.43 -20.82
N ALA A 126 -5.99 3.81 -19.57
CA ALA A 126 -4.95 3.24 -18.74
C ALA A 126 -5.54 2.19 -17.78
N TYR A 127 -4.95 1.00 -17.79
CA TYR A 127 -5.22 -0.08 -16.87
C TYR A 127 -4.23 0.02 -15.72
N VAL A 128 -4.73 0.21 -14.52
CA VAL A 128 -3.95 0.58 -13.34
C VAL A 128 -4.21 -0.40 -12.19
N THR A 129 -3.32 -0.43 -11.21
CA THR A 129 -3.46 -1.30 -10.04
C THR A 129 -4.76 -1.03 -9.25
N SER A 130 -5.33 -2.10 -8.67
CA SER A 130 -6.50 -2.02 -7.77
C SER A 130 -6.24 -1.20 -6.50
N LEU A 131 -4.98 -1.00 -6.10
CA LEU A 131 -4.60 -0.15 -4.96
C LEU A 131 -5.15 1.28 -5.10
N PHE A 132 -5.16 1.83 -6.32
CA PHE A 132 -5.75 3.15 -6.59
C PHE A 132 -7.26 3.21 -6.31
N SER A 133 -7.96 2.08 -6.43
CA SER A 133 -9.38 2.00 -6.11
C SER A 133 -9.60 1.91 -4.61
N TRP A 134 -8.87 1.02 -3.93
CA TRP A 134 -9.04 0.77 -2.50
C TRP A 134 -8.61 1.93 -1.61
N PHE A 135 -7.59 2.68 -2.02
CA PHE A 135 -7.04 3.80 -1.25
C PHE A 135 -7.20 5.15 -1.98
N ARG A 136 -8.25 5.27 -2.81
CA ARG A 136 -8.50 6.42 -3.68
C ARG A 136 -8.34 7.79 -3.00
N GLY A 137 -8.81 7.94 -1.77
CA GLY A 137 -8.71 9.17 -0.98
C GLY A 137 -7.29 9.52 -0.55
N ASP A 138 -6.39 8.53 -0.42
CA ASP A 138 -4.98 8.76 -0.11
C ASP A 138 -4.19 9.30 -1.31
N PHE A 139 -4.72 9.10 -2.53
CA PHE A 139 -4.17 9.63 -3.77
C PHE A 139 -4.85 10.93 -4.24
N ASN A 140 -5.63 11.60 -3.37
CA ASN A 140 -6.42 12.78 -3.73
C ASN A 140 -7.45 12.51 -4.85
N GLY A 141 -8.05 11.32 -4.87
CA GLY A 141 -9.07 10.97 -5.85
C GLY A 141 -8.54 10.62 -7.24
N ILE A 142 -9.45 10.46 -8.19
CA ILE A 142 -9.11 10.14 -9.59
C ILE A 142 -8.18 11.20 -10.20
N LYS A 143 -8.37 12.47 -9.84
CA LYS A 143 -7.53 13.58 -10.30
C LYS A 143 -6.06 13.37 -9.88
N GLY A 144 -5.81 13.13 -8.60
CA GLY A 144 -4.45 12.93 -8.11
C GLY A 144 -3.81 11.64 -8.63
N ILE A 145 -4.60 10.57 -8.86
CA ILE A 145 -4.11 9.36 -9.53
C ILE A 145 -3.60 9.70 -10.95
N LYS A 146 -4.36 10.47 -11.73
CA LYS A 146 -3.92 10.90 -13.07
C LYS A 146 -2.67 11.77 -13.02
N GLU A 147 -2.57 12.66 -12.05
CA GLU A 147 -1.37 13.50 -11.83
C GLU A 147 -0.13 12.64 -11.52
N ILE A 148 -0.27 11.60 -10.69
CA ILE A 148 0.82 10.65 -10.38
C ILE A 148 1.26 9.91 -11.65
N LEU A 149 0.32 9.38 -12.42
CA LEU A 149 0.63 8.65 -13.65
C LEU A 149 1.28 9.54 -14.70
N LEU A 150 0.80 10.79 -14.84
CA LEU A 150 1.38 11.77 -15.75
C LEU A 150 2.80 12.16 -15.32
N LYS A 151 3.03 12.35 -14.02
CA LYS A 151 4.37 12.63 -13.45
C LYS A 151 5.39 11.54 -13.79
N PHE A 152 4.95 10.29 -13.88
CA PHE A 152 5.79 9.15 -14.26
C PHE A 152 5.77 8.83 -15.76
N HIS A 153 5.14 9.67 -16.58
CA HIS A 153 5.00 9.49 -18.03
C HIS A 153 4.32 8.16 -18.42
N LEU A 154 3.40 7.66 -17.57
CA LEU A 154 2.65 6.42 -17.82
C LEU A 154 1.35 6.65 -18.60
N ILE A 155 0.94 7.91 -18.72
CA ILE A 155 -0.19 8.34 -19.54
C ILE A 155 0.20 9.64 -20.28
N PRO A 156 -0.36 9.90 -21.47
CA PRO A 156 -0.06 11.12 -22.23
C PRO A 156 -0.63 12.40 -21.58
N ASP A 157 -1.82 12.31 -20.99
CA ASP A 157 -2.52 13.45 -20.39
C ASP A 157 -3.63 13.00 -19.43
N THR A 158 -4.32 13.95 -18.80
CA THR A 158 -5.36 13.69 -17.80
C THR A 158 -6.76 13.42 -18.39
N SER A 159 -6.95 13.45 -19.70
CA SER A 159 -8.20 13.03 -20.36
C SER A 159 -8.38 11.51 -20.38
N VAL A 160 -7.28 10.76 -20.25
CA VAL A 160 -7.23 9.29 -20.28
C VAL A 160 -8.22 8.67 -19.28
N ARG A 161 -8.94 7.62 -19.70
CA ARG A 161 -9.82 6.85 -18.81
C ARG A 161 -9.00 5.90 -17.95
N LEU A 162 -9.42 5.69 -16.70
CA LEU A 162 -8.78 4.73 -15.81
C LEU A 162 -9.67 3.49 -15.66
N LYS A 163 -9.08 2.30 -15.82
CA LYS A 163 -9.70 1.02 -15.44
C LYS A 163 -8.77 0.30 -14.49
N THR A 164 -9.32 -0.38 -13.49
CA THR A 164 -8.53 -1.18 -12.55
C THR A 164 -8.29 -2.56 -13.11
N SER A 165 -7.04 -3.02 -13.08
CA SER A 165 -6.67 -4.40 -13.39
C SER A 165 -7.08 -5.35 -12.26
N GLU A 166 -7.31 -6.62 -12.60
CA GLU A 166 -7.54 -7.67 -11.61
C GLU A 166 -6.37 -7.78 -10.62
N TYR A 167 -6.69 -8.12 -9.37
CA TYR A 167 -5.70 -8.28 -8.32
C TYR A 167 -5.61 -9.75 -7.93
N ASP A 168 -4.46 -10.35 -8.24
CA ASP A 168 -4.17 -11.74 -7.91
C ASP A 168 -3.81 -11.85 -6.43
N TRP A 169 -4.73 -12.46 -5.67
CA TRP A 169 -4.61 -12.66 -4.24
C TRP A 169 -3.83 -13.91 -3.86
N THR A 170 -3.36 -14.71 -4.81
CA THR A 170 -2.55 -15.91 -4.54
C THR A 170 -1.37 -15.55 -3.65
N LEU A 171 -1.12 -16.36 -2.61
CA LEU A 171 0.00 -16.19 -1.70
C LEU A 171 1.31 -16.28 -2.48
N ASP A 172 2.13 -15.24 -2.40
CA ASP A 172 3.44 -15.15 -3.03
C ASP A 172 4.40 -14.44 -2.06
N LEU A 173 5.38 -15.20 -1.58
CA LEU A 173 6.35 -14.76 -0.58
C LEU A 173 7.74 -14.68 -1.19
N GLY A 174 8.61 -13.85 -0.62
CA GLY A 174 9.99 -13.71 -1.08
C GLY A 174 10.18 -12.84 -2.33
N ASN A 175 9.18 -12.05 -2.73
CA ASN A 175 9.32 -11.05 -3.78
C ASN A 175 10.12 -9.83 -3.26
N PHE A 176 11.44 -9.88 -3.38
CA PHE A 176 12.36 -8.82 -2.91
C PHE A 176 12.89 -7.95 -4.04
N VAL A 177 13.23 -6.69 -3.71
CA VAL A 177 13.80 -5.74 -4.67
C VAL A 177 14.83 -4.83 -4.01
N ASP A 178 15.87 -4.50 -4.75
CA ASP A 178 16.83 -3.45 -4.40
C ASP A 178 16.36 -2.09 -4.94
N LEU A 179 16.49 -1.05 -4.09
CA LEU A 179 16.07 0.34 -4.34
C LEU A 179 17.22 1.32 -4.16
#